data_AF-A0A7X3MVJ7-F1
#
_entry.id   AF-A0A7X3MVJ7-F1
#
_cell.length_a   1.000
_cell.length_b   1.000
_cell.length_c   1.000
_cell.angle_alpha   90.00
_cell.angle_beta   90.00
_cell.angle_gamma   90.00
#
_symmetry.space_group_name_H-M   'P 1'
#
loop_
_entity.id
_entity.type
_entity.pdbx_description
1 polymer ?
#
loop_
_entity_poly.entity_id
_entity_poly.type
_entity_poly.pdbx_seq_one_letter_code
_entity_poly.pdbx_strand_id
1 'polypeptide(L)'
;MLLSDPFPLDRLPKPVQHAIQTEFQGRSPTLHEIVQILDTQWLTLPGMGPTRLARLRALLAESMGKQDQLSGLTRMTVAELLIRYDRLTVQQERLQAKLGKVRGEIWTTKLELWMRGIVPHAE
;
A
#
# COMPACT_ATOMS: atom_id res chain seq x y z
N MET A 1 8.51 -8.66 -7.49
CA MET A 1 9.84 -8.09 -7.21
C MET A 1 10.51 -9.06 -6.28
N LEU A 2 11.67 -9.57 -6.66
CA LEU A 2 12.56 -10.35 -5.82
C LEU A 2 13.31 -9.38 -4.87
N LEU A 3 13.79 -9.87 -3.73
CA LEU A 3 14.63 -9.08 -2.81
C LEU A 3 15.91 -8.57 -3.46
N SER A 4 16.37 -9.27 -4.51
CA SER A 4 17.51 -8.93 -5.35
C SER A 4 17.16 -7.99 -6.51
N ASP A 5 15.89 -7.70 -6.75
CA ASP A 5 15.49 -6.77 -7.82
C ASP A 5 15.85 -5.33 -7.41
N PRO A 6 16.24 -4.50 -8.40
CA PRO A 6 16.46 -3.08 -8.17
C PRO A 6 15.17 -2.43 -7.68
N PHE A 7 15.29 -1.61 -6.64
CA PHE A 7 14.16 -0.93 -6.03
C PHE A 7 13.56 0.11 -6.98
N PRO A 8 12.23 0.13 -7.18
CA PRO A 8 11.58 1.05 -8.11
C PRO A 8 11.52 2.47 -7.55
N LEU A 9 12.61 3.22 -7.74
CA LEU A 9 12.72 4.62 -7.32
C LEU A 9 11.66 5.51 -7.98
N ASP A 10 11.19 5.18 -9.20
CA ASP A 10 10.21 5.97 -9.97
C ASP A 10 8.88 6.22 -9.24
N ARG A 11 8.56 5.40 -8.24
CA ARG A 11 7.32 5.52 -7.45
C ARG A 11 7.43 6.48 -6.26
N LEU A 12 8.64 6.95 -5.98
CA LEU A 12 8.91 7.87 -4.87
C LEU A 12 8.96 9.33 -5.33
N PRO A 13 8.67 10.29 -4.43
CA PRO A 13 8.89 11.70 -4.73
C PRO A 13 10.36 11.97 -5.10
N LYS A 14 10.60 12.85 -6.08
CA LYS A 14 11.96 13.23 -6.55
C LYS A 14 12.98 13.53 -5.42
N PRO A 15 12.62 14.23 -4.32
CA PRO A 15 13.56 14.47 -3.22
C PRO A 15 14.03 13.18 -2.54
N VAL A 16 13.15 12.19 -2.43
CA VAL A 16 13.45 10.88 -1.81
C VAL A 16 14.28 10.02 -2.77
N GLN A 17 13.97 10.05 -4.07
CA GLN A 17 14.79 9.41 -5.10
C GLN A 17 16.23 9.92 -5.06
N HIS A 18 16.40 11.24 -4.97
CA HIS A 18 17.71 11.87 -4.94
C HIS A 18 18.48 11.54 -3.66
N ALA A 19 17.81 11.54 -2.50
CA ALA A 19 18.43 11.14 -1.23
C ALA A 19 18.92 9.69 -1.27
N ILE A 20 18.10 8.78 -1.80
CA ILE A 20 18.46 7.37 -1.96
C ILE A 20 19.60 7.22 -2.98
N GLN A 21 19.52 7.86 -4.14
CA GLN A 21 20.60 7.78 -5.13
C GLN A 21 21.92 8.36 -4.60
N THR A 22 21.88 9.47 -3.86
CA THR A 22 23.09 10.05 -3.25
C THR A 22 23.72 9.10 -2.24
N GLU A 23 22.91 8.48 -1.37
CA GLU A 23 23.39 7.49 -0.38
C GLU A 23 24.02 6.26 -1.07
N PHE A 24 23.41 5.84 -2.17
CA PHE A 24 23.85 4.68 -2.94
C PHE A 24 24.79 5.02 -4.11
N GLN A 25 25.46 6.19 -4.08
CA GLN A 25 26.46 6.61 -5.08
C GLN A 25 25.96 6.57 -6.55
N GLY A 26 24.67 6.85 -6.76
CA GLY A 26 24.02 6.84 -8.06
C GLY A 26 23.59 5.45 -8.54
N ARG A 27 23.85 4.37 -7.79
CA ARG A 27 23.33 3.02 -8.11
C ARG A 27 21.88 2.88 -7.65
N SER A 28 21.11 2.05 -8.36
CA SER A 28 19.78 1.68 -7.89
C SER A 28 19.92 0.58 -6.83
N PRO A 29 19.64 0.86 -5.54
CA PRO A 29 19.73 -0.16 -4.50
C PRO A 29 18.71 -1.27 -4.70
N THR A 30 18.99 -2.44 -4.16
CA THR A 30 18.04 -3.55 -4.09
C THR A 30 17.05 -3.37 -2.95
N LEU A 31 15.91 -4.05 -3.04
CA LEU A 31 14.91 -4.06 -1.95
C LEU A 31 15.51 -4.49 -0.60
N HIS A 32 16.39 -5.48 -0.61
CA HIS A 32 17.05 -5.98 0.60
C HIS A 32 17.95 -4.92 1.25
N GLU A 33 18.75 -4.20 0.45
CA GLU A 33 19.64 -3.15 0.95
C GLU A 33 18.86 -2.00 1.62
N ILE A 34 17.70 -1.62 1.07
CA ILE A 34 16.86 -0.56 1.65
C ILE A 34 16.21 -1.01 2.97
N VAL A 35 15.74 -2.25 3.05
CA VAL A 35 15.08 -2.78 4.25
C VAL A 35 16.05 -2.86 5.42
N GLN A 36 17.33 -3.15 5.17
CA GLN A 36 18.37 -3.26 6.19
C GLN A 36 18.77 -1.93 6.82
N ILE A 37 18.55 -0.80 6.15
CA ILE A 37 18.87 0.53 6.68
C ILE A 37 17.88 0.87 7.79
N LEU A 38 18.40 1.30 8.94
CA LEU A 38 17.62 1.72 10.10
C LEU A 38 16.92 3.05 9.83
N ASP A 39 15.75 3.25 10.45
CA ASP A 39 14.99 4.50 10.32
C ASP A 39 15.82 5.73 10.75
N THR A 40 16.66 5.56 11.78
CA THR A 40 17.58 6.61 12.25
C THR A 40 18.58 7.04 11.18
N GLN A 41 19.09 6.10 10.39
CA GLN A 41 20.01 6.38 9.28
C GLN A 41 19.28 7.10 8.15
N TRP A 42 18.06 6.67 7.82
CA TRP A 42 17.24 7.38 6.84
C TRP A 42 16.97 8.83 7.24
N LEU A 43 16.65 9.09 8.50
CA LEU A 43 16.34 10.44 8.99
C LEU A 43 17.54 11.39 8.98
N THR A 44 18.78 10.88 8.89
CA THR A 44 19.97 11.72 8.73
C THR A 44 20.14 12.25 7.30
N LEU A 45 19.44 11.68 6.32
CA LEU A 45 19.61 12.07 4.92
C LEU A 45 18.88 13.39 4.61
N PRO A 46 19.53 14.32 3.88
CA PRO A 46 18.91 15.56 3.47
C PRO A 46 17.72 15.27 2.55
N GLY A 47 16.53 15.75 2.94
CA GLY A 47 15.29 15.51 2.22
C GLY A 47 14.51 14.27 2.66
N MET A 48 14.97 13.54 3.67
CA MET A 48 14.34 12.34 4.20
C MET A 48 13.71 12.58 5.58
N GLY A 49 12.56 13.26 5.60
CA GLY A 49 11.81 13.49 6.83
C GLY A 49 10.94 12.29 7.27
N PRO A 50 10.42 12.29 8.51
CA PRO A 50 9.62 11.18 9.06
C PRO A 50 8.39 10.83 8.21
N THR A 51 7.70 11.83 7.65
CA THR A 51 6.56 11.60 6.73
C THR A 51 6.98 10.90 5.43
N ARG A 52 8.16 11.23 4.91
CA ARG A 52 8.69 10.64 3.67
C ARG A 52 9.22 9.23 3.93
N LEU A 53 9.83 9.00 5.09
CA LEU A 53 10.25 7.69 5.57
C LEU A 53 9.06 6.75 5.78
N ALA A 54 7.98 7.22 6.41
CA ALA A 54 6.76 6.44 6.57
C ALA A 54 6.19 6.01 5.20
N ARG A 55 6.22 6.90 4.20
CA ARG A 55 5.78 6.58 2.83
C ARG A 55 6.70 5.57 2.14
N LEU A 56 8.01 5.67 2.35
CA LEU A 56 8.98 4.68 1.86
C LEU A 56 8.73 3.30 2.50
N ARG A 57 8.52 3.25 3.82
CA ARG A 57 8.20 2.00 4.54
C ARG A 57 6.88 1.39 4.10
N ALA A 58 5.85 2.19 3.84
CA ALA A 58 4.58 1.71 3.30
C ALA A 58 4.76 1.04 1.92
N LEU A 59 5.51 1.68 1.02
CA LEU A 59 5.82 1.10 -0.29
C LEU A 59 6.64 -0.19 -0.20
N LEU A 60 7.60 -0.25 0.75
CA LEU A 60 8.34 -1.48 1.04
C LEU A 60 7.42 -2.59 1.54
N ALA A 61 6.51 -2.29 2.46
CA ALA A 61 5.54 -3.26 2.99
C ALA A 61 4.60 -3.78 1.90
N GLU A 62 4.12 -2.92 0.99
CA GLU A 62 3.31 -3.33 -0.16
C GLU A 62 4.08 -4.24 -1.13
N SER A 63 5.36 -3.94 -1.37
CA SER A 63 6.22 -4.71 -2.26
C SER A 63 6.59 -6.08 -1.69
N MET A 64 6.94 -6.15 -0.40
CA MET A 64 7.25 -7.40 0.30
C MET A 64 6.01 -8.25 0.58
N GLY A 65 4.88 -7.61 0.92
CA GLY A 65 3.61 -8.31 1.13
C GLY A 65 3.11 -9.03 -0.13
N LYS A 66 3.38 -8.48 -1.32
CA LYS A 66 3.12 -9.16 -2.60
C LYS A 66 4.08 -10.33 -2.85
N GLN A 67 5.34 -10.21 -2.44
CA GLN A 67 6.33 -11.28 -2.63
C GLN A 67 6.07 -12.48 -1.72
N ASP A 68 5.75 -12.26 -0.45
CA ASP A 68 5.38 -13.34 0.47
C ASP A 68 4.09 -14.04 0.00
N GLN A 69 3.13 -13.27 -0.51
CA GLN A 69 1.94 -13.84 -1.13
C GLN A 69 2.26 -14.67 -2.38
N LEU A 70 3.08 -14.19 -3.31
CA LEU A 70 3.46 -14.93 -4.53
C LEU A 70 4.32 -16.16 -4.23
N SER A 71 5.19 -16.08 -3.22
CA SER A 71 6.02 -17.20 -2.75
C SER A 71 5.18 -18.24 -2.03
N GLY A 72 4.16 -17.81 -1.28
CA GLY A 72 3.15 -18.69 -0.72
C GLY A 72 2.32 -19.37 -1.82
N LEU A 73 1.93 -18.64 -2.87
CA LEU A 73 1.14 -19.18 -3.99
C LEU A 73 1.90 -20.22 -4.81
N THR A 74 3.22 -20.06 -5.01
CA THR A 74 4.06 -21.04 -5.72
C THR A 74 4.30 -22.32 -4.94
N ARG A 75 4.10 -22.31 -3.62
CA ARG A 75 4.18 -23.50 -2.74
C ARG A 75 2.84 -24.22 -2.60
N MET A 76 1.74 -23.63 -3.05
CA MET A 76 0.41 -24.21 -2.96
C MET A 76 0.12 -25.10 -4.18
N THR A 77 -0.52 -26.22 -3.93
CA THR A 77 -1.07 -27.08 -4.98
C THR A 77 -2.24 -26.40 -5.70
N VAL A 78 -2.58 -26.87 -6.90
CA VAL A 78 -3.72 -26.35 -7.69
C VAL A 78 -5.03 -26.39 -6.89
N ALA A 79 -5.27 -27.44 -6.12
CA ALA A 79 -6.46 -27.56 -5.29
C ALA A 79 -6.51 -26.49 -4.17
N GLU A 80 -5.39 -26.24 -3.51
CA GLU A 80 -5.29 -25.20 -2.47
C GLU A 80 -5.44 -23.79 -3.04
N LEU A 81 -4.95 -23.57 -4.27
CA LEU A 81 -5.16 -22.31 -5.00
C LEU A 81 -6.65 -22.07 -5.29
N LEU A 82 -7.37 -23.10 -5.74
CA LEU A 82 -8.82 -23.01 -5.99
C LEU A 82 -9.61 -22.72 -4.71
N ILE A 83 -9.29 -23.39 -3.60
CA ILE A 83 -9.92 -23.15 -2.30
C ILE A 83 -9.65 -21.70 -1.84
N ARG A 84 -8.42 -21.22 -2.01
CA ARG A 84 -8.06 -19.84 -1.65
C ARG A 84 -8.78 -18.82 -2.52
N TYR A 85 -8.91 -19.07 -3.82
CA TYR A 85 -9.63 -18.22 -4.75
C TYR A 85 -11.11 -18.11 -4.38
N ASP A 86 -11.76 -19.23 -4.09
CA ASP A 86 -13.16 -19.28 -3.67
C ASP A 86 -13.38 -18.47 -2.39
N ARG A 87 -12.52 -18.67 -1.38
CA ARG A 87 -12.56 -17.89 -0.13
C ARG A 87 -12.42 -16.39 -0.37
N LEU A 88 -11.50 -15.97 -1.23
CA LEU A 88 -11.28 -14.55 -1.54
C LEU A 88 -12.48 -13.95 -2.27
N THR A 89 -13.11 -14.71 -3.16
CA THR A 89 -14.32 -14.31 -3.89
C THR A 89 -15.46 -14.04 -2.90
N VAL A 90 -15.69 -14.97 -1.96
CA VAL A 90 -16.69 -14.79 -0.89
C VAL A 90 -16.39 -13.56 -0.03
N GLN A 91 -15.11 -13.30 0.28
CA GLN A 91 -14.72 -12.11 1.04
C GLN A 91 -14.98 -10.82 0.26
N GLN A 92 -14.69 -10.80 -1.03
CA GLN A 92 -14.95 -9.66 -1.91
C GLN A 92 -16.45 -9.33 -1.98
N GLU A 93 -17.29 -10.33 -2.21
CA GLU A 93 -18.74 -10.17 -2.24
C GLU A 93 -19.27 -9.61 -0.93
N ARG A 94 -18.78 -10.14 0.21
CA ARG A 94 -19.16 -9.64 1.53
C ARG A 94 -18.78 -8.17 1.74
N LEU A 95 -17.59 -7.76 1.28
CA LEU A 95 -17.16 -6.36 1.38
C LEU A 95 -17.99 -5.45 0.47
N GLN A 96 -18.31 -5.90 -0.74
CA GLN A 96 -19.20 -5.16 -1.65
C GLN A 96 -20.60 -4.98 -1.05
N ALA A 97 -21.16 -6.02 -0.44
CA ALA A 97 -22.44 -5.94 0.26
C ALA A 97 -22.40 -4.94 1.43
N LYS A 98 -21.33 -4.95 2.24
CA LYS A 98 -21.14 -3.97 3.32
C LYS A 98 -21.05 -2.54 2.80
N LEU A 99 -20.27 -2.31 1.74
CA LEU A 99 -20.18 -0.99 1.09
C LEU A 99 -21.53 -0.54 0.51
N GLY A 100 -22.31 -1.46 -0.05
CA GLY A 100 -23.68 -1.20 -0.49
C GLY A 100 -24.56 -0.72 0.67
N LYS A 101 -24.51 -1.41 1.80
CA LYS A 101 -25.27 -1.06 3.02
C LYS A 101 -24.91 0.33 3.54
N VAL A 102 -23.62 0.60 3.75
CA VAL A 102 -23.15 1.91 4.25
C VAL A 102 -23.54 3.04 3.30
N ARG A 103 -23.42 2.81 1.98
CA ARG A 103 -23.84 3.79 0.98
C ARG A 103 -25.35 4.05 1.03
N GLY A 104 -26.15 3.01 1.23
CA GLY A 104 -27.59 3.12 1.42
C GLY A 104 -27.94 3.92 2.67
N GLU A 105 -27.27 3.64 3.80
CA GLU A 105 -27.43 4.38 5.05
C GLU A 105 -27.09 5.86 4.85
N ILE A 106 -25.95 6.19 4.24
CA ILE A 106 -25.57 7.57 3.91
C ILE A 106 -26.63 8.24 3.03
N TRP A 107 -27.16 7.54 2.02
CA TRP A 107 -28.23 8.06 1.17
C TRP A 107 -29.49 8.38 1.96
N THR A 108 -29.93 7.47 2.84
CA THR A 108 -31.12 7.70 3.68
C THR A 108 -30.92 8.88 4.62
N THR A 109 -29.78 8.95 5.30
CA THR A 109 -29.47 10.08 6.20
C THR A 109 -29.40 11.40 5.43
N LYS A 110 -28.82 11.40 4.21
CA LYS A 110 -28.79 12.58 3.36
C LYS A 110 -30.19 13.06 2.94
N LEU A 111 -31.09 12.12 2.61
CA LEU A 111 -32.49 12.42 2.30
C LEU A 111 -33.23 12.98 3.52
N GLU A 112 -33.04 12.40 4.71
CA GLU A 112 -33.63 12.90 5.95
C GLU A 112 -33.15 14.31 6.29
N LEU A 113 -31.85 14.59 6.11
CA LEU A 113 -31.30 15.94 6.32
C LEU A 113 -31.86 16.94 5.30
N TRP A 114 -32.01 16.54 4.03
CA TRP A 114 -32.68 17.33 3.00
C TRP A 114 -34.13 17.66 3.36
N MET A 115 -34.90 16.67 3.82
CA MET A 115 -36.28 16.89 4.26
C MET A 115 -36.38 17.83 5.47
N ARG A 116 -35.34 17.90 6.30
CA ARG A 116 -35.22 18.83 7.43
C ARG A 116 -34.68 20.21 7.06
N GLY A 117 -34.41 20.47 5.78
CA GLY A 117 -33.87 21.75 5.30
C GLY A 117 -32.39 21.98 5.61
N ILE A 118 -31.66 20.94 6.02
CA ILE A 118 -30.23 21.02 6.32
C ILE A 118 -29.45 20.61 5.06
N VAL A 119 -28.89 21.58 4.36
CA VAL A 119 -28.05 21.34 3.17
C VAL A 119 -26.63 20.99 3.64
N PRO A 120 -26.10 19.79 3.33
CA PRO A 120 -24.71 19.49 3.61
C PRO A 120 -23.83 20.36 2.70
N HIS A 121 -22.98 21.20 3.29
CA HIS A 121 -21.95 21.92 2.56
C HIS A 121 -20.94 20.89 2.04
N ALA A 122 -20.77 20.84 0.72
CA ALA A 122 -19.70 20.07 0.09
C ALA A 122 -18.49 21.00 -0.08
N GLU A 123 -17.43 20.75 0.68
CA GLU A 123 -16.05 21.18 0.35
C GLU A 123 -15.31 20.03 -0.33
#